data_AF-A0A971FU42-F1
#
_entry.id   AF-A0A971FU42-F1
#
_cell.length_a   1.000
_cell.length_b   1.000
_cell.length_c   1.000
_cell.angle_alpha   90.00
_cell.angle_beta   90.00
_cell.angle_gamma   90.00
#
_symmetry.space_group_name_H-M   'P 1'
#
loop_
_entity.id
_entity.type
_entity.pdbx_description
1 polymer ?
#
loop_
_entity_poly.entity_id
_entity_poly.type
_entity_poly.pdbx_seq_one_letter_code
_entity_poly.pdbx_strand_id
1 'polypeptide(L)'
;LCGERREPNQRVFEGLTGSSWISRPLKKWIEASGIKKHITFHCSRHTFATLQLERDTDIYTIKGMLGHTNVKTTQIYAHIVDKSKRNAADVIHIENLTPTNDDIESVPAI
;
A
#
# COMPACT_ATOMS: atom_id res chain seq x y z
N LEU A 1 21.64 -12.85 2.07
CA LEU A 1 21.41 -11.43 2.40
C LEU A 1 21.43 -11.10 3.89
N CYS A 2 21.67 -12.06 4.81
CA CYS A 2 21.75 -11.78 6.26
C CYS A 2 23.10 -12.17 6.89
N GLY A 3 24.18 -12.22 6.10
CA GLY A 3 25.47 -12.74 6.56
C GLY A 3 25.44 -14.25 6.85
N GLU A 4 26.53 -14.76 7.42
CA GLU A 4 26.62 -16.14 7.91
C GLU A 4 25.95 -16.28 9.28
N ARG A 5 25.30 -17.42 9.51
CA ARG A 5 24.67 -17.72 10.79
C ARG A 5 25.75 -17.85 11.86
N ARG A 6 25.68 -16.98 12.87
CA ARG A 6 26.57 -17.02 14.02
C ARG A 6 25.97 -17.83 15.18
N GLU A 7 26.64 -17.80 16.33
CA GLU A 7 26.24 -18.50 17.55
C GLU A 7 24.77 -18.22 17.93
N PRO A 8 24.05 -19.17 18.54
CA PRO A 8 22.60 -19.07 18.80
C PRO A 8 22.17 -17.82 19.58
N ASN A 9 23.06 -17.29 20.42
CA ASN A 9 22.78 -16.16 21.31
C ASN A 9 23.25 -14.81 20.76
N GLN A 10 23.84 -14.79 19.55
CA GLN A 10 24.28 -13.56 18.92
C GLN A 10 23.15 -12.88 18.14
N ARG A 11 23.15 -11.54 18.16
CA ARG A 11 22.21 -10.76 17.36
C ARG A 11 22.56 -10.92 15.88
N VAL A 12 21.53 -11.10 15.05
CA VAL A 12 21.69 -11.10 13.59
C VAL A 12 22.32 -9.79 13.09
N PHE A 13 22.04 -8.67 13.76
CA PHE A 13 22.60 -7.36 13.46
C PHE A 13 23.37 -6.80 14.67
N GLU A 14 24.67 -7.06 14.73
CA GLU A 14 25.52 -6.63 15.86
C GLU A 14 25.68 -5.10 15.97
N GLY A 15 25.69 -4.40 14.83
CA GLY A 15 25.79 -2.93 14.78
C GLY A 15 24.51 -2.18 15.14
N LEU A 16 23.39 -2.88 15.37
CA LEU A 16 22.10 -2.30 15.73
C LEU A 16 21.84 -2.55 17.22
N THR A 17 22.53 -1.77 18.06
CA THR A 17 22.50 -1.95 19.52
C THR A 17 21.19 -1.51 20.17
N GLY A 18 20.42 -0.61 19.53
CA GLY A 18 19.11 -0.16 20.00
C GLY A 18 18.19 0.37 18.89
N SER A 19 16.88 0.46 19.17
CA SER A 19 15.84 0.90 18.22
C SER A 19 16.12 2.28 17.61
N SER A 20 16.67 3.20 18.39
CA SER A 20 17.07 4.54 17.94
C SER A 20 18.24 4.55 16.96
N TRP A 21 19.03 3.48 16.88
CA TRP A 21 20.16 3.37 15.95
C TRP A 21 19.75 2.91 14.55
N ILE A 22 18.57 2.29 14.42
CA ILE A 22 18.06 1.78 13.15
C ILE A 22 17.65 2.94 12.22
N SER A 23 17.21 4.07 12.76
CA SER A 23 16.79 5.24 11.98
C SER A 23 17.95 5.96 11.27
N ARG A 24 19.19 5.85 11.79
CA ARG A 24 20.39 6.51 11.24
C ARG A 24 20.77 6.02 9.85
N PRO A 25 20.92 4.70 9.59
CA PRO A 25 21.16 4.22 8.23
C PRO A 25 19.97 4.49 7.31
N LEU A 26 18.74 4.41 7.81
CA LEU A 26 17.54 4.72 7.02
C LEU A 26 17.58 6.15 6.48
N LYS A 27 17.94 7.13 7.31
CA LYS A 27 18.06 8.53 6.87
C LYS A 27 19.05 8.68 5.71
N LYS A 28 20.22 8.04 5.81
CA LYS A 28 21.23 8.06 4.73
C LYS A 28 20.70 7.45 3.43
N TRP A 29 19.96 6.34 3.52
CA TRP A 29 19.37 5.70 2.34
C TRP A 29 18.30 6.58 1.68
N ILE A 30 17.46 7.25 2.49
CA ILE A 30 16.44 8.18 1.99
C ILE A 30 17.11 9.35 1.27
N GLU A 31 18.14 9.96 1.88
CA GLU A 31 18.91 11.05 1.27
C GLU A 31 19.56 10.61 -0.06
N ALA A 32 20.18 9.42 -0.09
CA ALA A 32 20.79 8.88 -1.30
C ALA A 32 19.77 8.58 -2.42
N SER A 33 18.53 8.23 -2.07
CA SER A 33 17.45 8.00 -3.03
C SER A 33 16.79 9.27 -3.57
N GLY A 34 17.20 10.45 -3.08
CA GLY A 34 16.63 11.74 -3.51
C GLY A 34 15.22 12.02 -2.99
N ILE A 35 14.71 11.19 -2.07
CA ILE A 35 13.38 11.37 -1.49
C ILE A 35 13.42 12.50 -0.46
N LYS A 36 12.68 13.58 -0.71
CA LYS A 36 12.60 14.75 0.18
C LYS A 36 11.60 14.60 1.34
N LYS A 37 10.77 13.55 1.29
CA LYS A 37 9.74 13.29 2.31
C LYS A 37 10.37 12.67 3.55
N HIS A 38 9.81 12.96 4.72
CA HIS A 38 10.20 12.29 5.95
C HIS A 38 9.67 10.85 5.95
N ILE A 39 10.56 9.88 5.80
CA ILE A 39 10.23 8.45 5.76
C ILE A 39 10.79 7.75 7.01
N THR A 40 9.97 6.89 7.61
CA THR A 40 10.34 6.04 8.74
C THR A 40 10.10 4.56 8.38
N PHE A 41 10.61 3.62 9.17
CA PHE A 41 10.30 2.19 8.98
C PHE A 41 8.80 1.89 9.06
N HIS A 42 8.04 2.70 9.79
CA HIS A 42 6.58 2.58 9.81
C HIS A 42 6.01 2.82 8.41
N CYS A 43 6.49 3.83 7.68
CA CYS A 43 6.09 4.11 6.30
C CYS A 43 6.39 2.92 5.37
N SER A 44 7.55 2.27 5.52
CA SER A 44 7.88 1.06 4.74
C SER A 44 6.88 -0.07 4.98
N ARG A 45 6.39 -0.21 6.21
CA ARG A 45 5.36 -1.19 6.57
C ARG A 45 3.99 -0.87 5.96
N HIS A 46 3.65 0.42 5.86
CA HIS A 46 2.47 0.88 5.12
C HIS A 46 2.60 0.56 3.63
N THR A 47 3.74 0.89 3.01
CA THR A 47 4.01 0.62 1.60
C THR A 47 3.95 -0.88 1.28
N PHE A 48 4.53 -1.73 2.14
CA PHE A 48 4.44 -3.18 1.97
C PHE A 48 2.98 -3.67 1.97
N ALA A 49 2.16 -3.20 2.91
CA ALA A 49 0.75 -3.59 2.98
C ALA A 49 -0.04 -3.16 1.74
N THR A 50 0.15 -1.92 1.28
CA THR A 50 -0.52 -1.41 0.08
C THR A 50 -0.11 -2.18 -1.17
N LEU A 51 1.19 -2.42 -1.38
CA LEU A 51 1.69 -3.17 -2.54
C LEU A 51 1.16 -4.61 -2.57
N GLN A 52 1.04 -5.27 -1.41
CA GLN A 52 0.47 -6.61 -1.34
C GLN A 52 -1.03 -6.62 -1.68
N LEU A 53 -1.78 -5.61 -1.23
CA LEU A 53 -3.20 -5.47 -1.59
C LEU A 53 -3.41 -5.11 -3.07
N GLU A 54 -2.53 -4.30 -3.67
CA GLU A 54 -2.56 -4.03 -5.11
C GLU A 54 -2.34 -5.29 -5.95
N ARG A 55 -1.61 -6.26 -5.42
CA ARG A 55 -1.39 -7.58 -6.04
C ARG A 55 -2.44 -8.61 -5.63
N ASP A 56 -3.60 -8.15 -5.17
CA ASP A 56 -4.74 -8.97 -4.74
C ASP A 56 -4.39 -10.03 -3.68
N THR A 57 -3.38 -9.77 -2.85
CA THR A 57 -3.09 -10.64 -1.70
C THR A 57 -4.18 -10.48 -0.65
N ASP A 58 -4.68 -11.58 -0.12
CA ASP A 58 -5.73 -11.59 0.91
C ASP A 58 -5.32 -10.82 2.18
N ILE A 59 -6.29 -10.09 2.75
CA ILE A 59 -6.07 -9.21 3.89
C ILE A 59 -5.69 -9.97 5.17
N TYR A 60 -6.16 -11.21 5.36
CA TYR A 60 -5.78 -12.04 6.50
C TYR A 60 -4.36 -12.56 6.35
N THR A 61 -3.94 -12.84 5.11
CA THR A 61 -2.55 -13.18 4.78
C THR A 61 -1.61 -12.02 5.10
N ILE A 62 -1.95 -10.80 4.67
CA ILE A 62 -1.18 -9.59 4.97
C ILE A 62 -1.14 -9.31 6.48
N LYS A 63 -2.27 -9.51 7.18
CA LYS A 63 -2.33 -9.42 8.64
C LYS A 63 -1.30 -10.36 9.29
N GLY A 64 -1.22 -11.61 8.83
CA GLY A 64 -0.24 -12.60 9.30
C GLY A 64 1.20 -12.16 9.04
N MET A 65 1.51 -11.72 7.81
CA MET A 65 2.85 -11.24 7.43
C MET A 65 3.28 -10.01 8.23
N LEU A 66 2.35 -9.14 8.57
CA LEU A 66 2.61 -7.96 9.39
C LEU A 66 2.67 -8.29 10.89
N GLY A 67 2.16 -9.43 11.35
CA GLY A 67 2.05 -9.75 12.77
C GLY A 67 1.04 -8.86 13.51
N HIS A 68 0.00 -8.37 12.82
CA HIS A 68 -1.06 -7.59 13.46
C HIS A 68 -2.02 -8.49 14.23
N THR A 69 -2.20 -8.24 15.53
CA THR A 69 -3.21 -8.95 16.34
C THR A 69 -4.64 -8.59 15.89
N ASN A 70 -4.86 -7.32 15.54
CA ASN A 70 -6.17 -6.79 15.13
C ASN A 70 -6.20 -6.50 13.62
N VAL A 71 -7.24 -6.95 12.92
CA VAL A 71 -7.40 -6.72 11.48
C VAL A 71 -7.85 -5.29 11.15
N LYS A 72 -8.40 -4.54 12.13
CA LYS A 72 -8.84 -3.14 11.95
C LYS A 72 -7.72 -2.23 11.43
N THR A 73 -6.48 -2.42 11.88
CA THR A 73 -5.34 -1.63 11.40
C THR A 73 -4.95 -1.98 9.96
N THR A 74 -5.29 -3.19 9.50
CA THR A 74 -5.06 -3.63 8.12
C THR A 74 -6.20 -3.19 7.18
N GLN A 75 -7.43 -3.06 7.68
CA GLN A 75 -8.59 -2.60 6.90
C GLN A 75 -8.42 -1.17 6.35
N ILE A 76 -7.65 -0.31 7.03
CA ILE A 76 -7.30 1.04 6.54
C ILE A 76 -6.65 0.99 5.15
N TYR A 77 -5.87 -0.05 4.84
CA TYR A 77 -5.21 -0.16 3.55
C TYR A 77 -6.14 -0.59 2.41
N ALA A 78 -7.20 -1.35 2.71
CA ALA A 78 -8.16 -1.81 1.70
C ALA A 78 -8.90 -0.63 1.04
N HIS A 79 -9.24 0.41 1.83
CA HIS A 79 -9.88 1.62 1.32
C HIS A 79 -8.99 2.42 0.35
N ILE A 80 -7.67 2.35 0.51
CA ILE A 80 -6.71 3.05 -0.36
C ILE A 80 -6.67 2.38 -1.74
N VAL A 81 -6.66 1.05 -1.78
CA VAL A 81 -6.66 0.28 -3.04
C VAL A 81 -7.97 0.44 -3.78
N ASP A 82 -9.10 0.44 -3.08
CA ASP A 82 -10.42 0.68 -3.69
C ASP A 82 -10.50 2.07 -4.37
N LYS A 83 -9.98 3.12 -3.72
CA LYS A 83 -9.86 4.45 -4.33
C LYS A 83 -8.93 4.45 -5.54
N SER A 84 -7.79 3.75 -5.47
CA SER A 84 -6.84 3.65 -6.58
C SER A 84 -7.44 2.92 -7.79
N LYS A 85 -8.13 1.80 -7.56
CA LYS A 85 -8.84 1.02 -8.59
C LYS A 85 -9.95 1.84 -9.25
N ARG A 86 -10.73 2.59 -8.46
CA ARG A 86 -11.79 3.49 -8.98
C ARG A 86 -11.20 4.60 -9.84
N ASN A 87 -10.18 5.29 -9.33
CA ASN A 87 -9.48 6.32 -10.10
C ASN A 87 -8.91 5.76 -11.42
N ALA A 88 -8.37 4.53 -11.41
CA ALA A 88 -7.86 3.89 -12.62
C ALA A 88 -8.97 3.53 -13.63
N ALA A 89 -10.16 3.15 -13.15
CA ALA A 89 -11.33 2.93 -14.00
C ALA A 89 -11.86 4.24 -14.60
N ASP A 90 -11.86 5.32 -13.81
CA ASP A 90 -12.31 6.65 -14.23
C ASP A 90 -11.38 7.31 -15.28
N VAL A 91 -10.14 6.83 -15.45
CA VAL A 91 -9.24 7.28 -16.55
C VAL A 91 -9.86 6.99 -17.91
N ILE A 92 -10.70 5.95 -18.04
CA ILE A 92 -11.42 5.63 -19.26
C ILE A 92 -12.76 6.38 -19.22
N HIS A 93 -12.75 7.64 -19.65
CA HIS A 93 -13.98 8.39 -19.94
C HIS A 93 -14.57 7.92 -21.27
N ILE A 94 -15.61 7.08 -21.22
CA ILE A 94 -16.43 6.77 -22.40
C ILE A 94 -17.46 7.89 -22.55
N GLU A 95 -17.20 8.88 -23.40
CA GLU A 95 -18.08 10.06 -23.61
C GLU A 95 -19.45 9.75 -24.27
N ASN A 96 -19.78 8.49 -24.57
CA ASN A 96 -20.96 8.16 -25.39
C ASN A 96 -22.12 7.50 -24.62
N LEU A 97 -22.30 7.80 -23.34
CA LEU A 97 -23.47 7.31 -22.57
C LEU A 97 -24.31 8.45 -21.97
N THR A 98 -24.36 9.62 -22.61
CA THR A 98 -25.58 10.42 -22.49
C THR A 98 -26.63 9.76 -23.38
N PRO A 99 -27.77 9.27 -22.86
CA PRO A 99 -28.89 9.01 -23.73
C PRO A 99 -29.21 10.35 -24.41
N THR A 100 -28.94 10.44 -25.71
CA THR A 100 -29.45 11.52 -26.55
C THR A 100 -30.96 11.47 -26.39
N ASN A 101 -31.56 12.52 -25.84
CA ASN A 101 -33.00 12.67 -25.67
C ASN A 101 -33.77 12.77 -27.01
N ASP A 102 -33.20 12.26 -28.10
CA ASP A 102 -33.75 12.33 -29.46
C ASP A 102 -34.49 11.07 -29.90
N ASP A 103 -34.54 10.00 -29.09
CA ASP A 103 -35.23 8.74 -29.43
C ASP A 103 -36.59 8.54 -28.74
N ILE A 104 -37.13 9.53 -28.03
CA ILE A 104 -38.53 9.47 -27.57
C ILE A 104 -39.42 10.00 -28.69
N GLU A 105 -39.59 9.17 -29.73
CA GLU A 105 -40.70 9.28 -30.66
C GLU A 105 -42.01 9.35 -29.86
N SER A 106 -42.65 10.53 -29.93
CA SER A 106 -44.07 10.70 -30.23
C SER A 106 -44.96 9.46 -29.92
N VAL A 107 -45.29 9.25 -28.64
CA VAL A 107 -46.43 8.41 -28.28
C VAL A 107 -47.66 9.33 -28.19
N PRO A 108 -48.68 9.18 -29.06
CA PRO A 108 -49.88 9.98 -28.95
C PRO A 108 -50.66 9.56 -27.70
N ALA A 109 -51.06 10.54 -26.89
CA ALA A 109 -51.96 10.31 -25.77
C ALA A 109 -53.31 9.82 -26.30
N ILE A 110 -53.73 8.63 -25.85
CA ILE A 110 -55.13 8.16 -25.90
C ILE A 110 -55.76 8.46 -24.55
#